data_AF-A0A2N2IZ39-F1
#
_entry.id   AF-A0A2N2IZ39-F1
#
_cell.length_a   1.000
_cell.length_b   1.000
_cell.length_c   1.000
_cell.angle_alpha   90.00
_cell.angle_beta   90.00
_cell.angle_gamma   90.00
#
_symmetry.space_group_name_H-M   'P 1'
#
loop_
_entity.id
_entity.type
_entity.pdbx_description
1 polymer ?
#
loop_
_entity_poly.entity_id
_entity_poly.type
_entity_poly.pdbx_seq_one_letter_code
_entity_poly.pdbx_strand_id
1 'polypeptide(L)'
;MFSGLACAADAEEDKPTANMTVGAFSQYIWRGFELSKDSIVVQPSMTVGYKGFSANVWGNLDTDPYTNDGVNNSNNWNETDLTLAYAWEMGPVAFSVGYIYYALDAAEDSQEFFASAALNTLLKPTLTVYRDTDFYPGWYTTLGVSHSFPVQGDITLDLGAQASYLAADEAATYAEADGSKYSNFHDGILSMGLTVPVNKYFTVIPKLSYTFPLSSDAEDLMRSSSKDGNDDDFIYGGVSVSMSF
;
A
#
# COMPACT_ATOMS: atom_id res chain seq x y z
N MET A 1 -0.54 1.69 -1.58
CA MET A 1 -1.29 2.10 -2.80
C MET A 1 -2.24 3.23 -2.43
N PHE A 2 -2.09 4.42 -3.03
CA PHE A 2 -3.11 5.47 -2.90
C PHE A 2 -4.12 5.25 -4.01
N SER A 3 -5.10 4.36 -3.78
CA SER A 3 -6.35 4.43 -4.53
C SER A 3 -7.08 5.65 -3.99
N GLY A 4 -6.99 6.76 -4.72
CA GLY A 4 -7.77 7.94 -4.40
C GLY A 4 -9.24 7.58 -4.48
N LEU A 5 -9.90 7.50 -3.32
CA LEU A 5 -11.34 7.68 -3.25
C LEU A 5 -11.61 9.07 -3.84
N ALA A 6 -12.02 9.09 -5.10
CA ALA A 6 -12.44 10.28 -5.79
C ALA A 6 -13.62 10.86 -5.00
N CYS A 7 -13.39 12.04 -4.44
CA CYS A 7 -14.42 12.87 -3.86
C CYS A 7 -15.27 13.42 -5.01
N ALA A 8 -16.41 12.78 -5.27
CA ALA A 8 -17.48 13.33 -6.08
C ALA A 8 -18.74 13.26 -5.23
N ALA A 9 -18.99 14.33 -4.48
CA ALA A 9 -20.30 14.62 -3.93
C ALA A 9 -21.21 15.10 -5.07
N ASP A 10 -21.64 14.16 -5.91
CA ASP A 10 -22.81 14.33 -6.74
C ASP A 10 -23.84 13.29 -6.30
N ALA A 11 -25.08 13.72 -6.14
CA ALA A 11 -26.23 12.86 -5.90
C ALA A 11 -26.55 12.03 -7.15
N GLU A 12 -25.58 11.26 -7.61
CA GLU A 12 -25.74 10.24 -8.62
C GLU A 12 -26.41 9.05 -7.93
N GLU A 13 -27.44 8.51 -8.58
CA GLU A 13 -28.12 7.26 -8.21
C GLU A 13 -27.11 6.26 -7.60
N ASP A 14 -27.43 5.62 -6.46
CA ASP A 14 -26.56 4.61 -5.85
C ASP A 14 -26.29 3.50 -6.88
N LYS A 15 -25.21 3.64 -7.64
CA LYS A 15 -24.79 2.73 -8.68
C LYS A 15 -23.63 1.89 -8.15
N PRO A 16 -23.59 0.60 -8.47
CA PRO A 16 -22.37 -0.17 -8.29
C PRO A 16 -21.23 0.47 -9.06
N THR A 17 -20.06 0.56 -8.44
CA THR A 17 -18.83 0.98 -9.09
C THR A 17 -17.92 -0.23 -9.27
N ALA A 18 -17.08 -0.19 -10.30
CA ALA A 18 -15.93 -1.09 -10.35
C ALA A 18 -14.69 -0.40 -10.90
N ASN A 19 -13.55 -0.82 -10.37
CA ASN A 19 -12.24 -0.41 -10.82
C ASN A 19 -11.39 -1.65 -11.06
N MET A 20 -10.70 -1.71 -12.19
CA MET A 20 -9.66 -2.69 -12.46
C MET A 20 -8.37 -1.95 -12.73
N THR A 21 -7.29 -2.36 -12.07
CA THR A 21 -5.98 -1.76 -12.25
C THR A 21 -4.94 -2.85 -12.44
N VAL A 22 -3.99 -2.64 -13.35
CA VAL A 22 -2.77 -3.46 -13.44
C VAL A 22 -1.59 -2.51 -13.40
N GLY A 23 -0.72 -2.73 -12.41
CA GLY A 23 0.56 -2.03 -12.28
C GLY A 23 1.74 -2.91 -12.67
N ALA A 24 2.77 -2.32 -13.27
CA ALA A 24 4.09 -2.93 -13.40
C ALA A 24 5.11 -2.00 -12.72
N PHE A 25 5.85 -2.52 -11.74
CA PHE A 25 6.77 -1.76 -10.92
C PHE A 25 8.15 -2.39 -10.85
N SER A 26 9.16 -1.56 -10.61
CA SER A 26 10.56 -1.98 -10.50
C SER A 26 10.86 -2.81 -9.26
N GLN A 27 10.04 -2.68 -8.20
CA GLN A 27 10.17 -3.39 -6.93
C GLN A 27 8.82 -3.42 -6.20
N TYR A 28 8.62 -4.41 -5.33
CA TYR A 28 7.54 -4.48 -4.35
C TYR A 28 8.08 -4.14 -2.96
N ILE A 29 7.75 -2.95 -2.47
CA ILE A 29 8.06 -2.50 -1.10
C ILE A 29 6.76 -2.40 -0.30
N TRP A 30 6.72 -3.06 0.86
CA TRP A 30 5.55 -3.08 1.76
C TRP A 30 5.94 -2.71 3.18
N ARG A 31 5.39 -1.60 3.70
CA ARG A 31 5.69 -1.06 5.04
C ARG A 31 7.20 -0.87 5.31
N GLY A 32 7.98 -0.56 4.28
CA GLY A 32 9.44 -0.47 4.40
C GLY A 32 10.21 -1.76 4.12
N PHE A 33 9.55 -2.90 4.00
CA PHE A 33 10.20 -4.18 3.70
C PHE A 33 10.34 -4.41 2.19
N GLU A 34 11.53 -4.84 1.75
CA GLU A 34 11.84 -5.24 0.37
C GLU A 34 11.29 -6.66 0.09
N LEU A 35 10.18 -6.75 -0.63
CA LEU A 35 9.53 -8.01 -0.95
C LEU A 35 9.92 -8.58 -2.32
N SER A 36 10.50 -7.76 -3.20
CA SER A 36 11.15 -8.19 -4.44
C SER A 36 12.45 -7.41 -4.70
N LYS A 37 13.39 -8.01 -5.43
CA LYS A 37 14.69 -7.41 -5.77
C LYS A 37 15.07 -7.79 -7.20
N ASP A 38 15.70 -6.87 -7.93
CA ASP A 38 16.24 -7.08 -9.28
C ASP A 38 15.24 -7.57 -10.35
N SER A 39 13.95 -7.39 -10.11
CA SER A 39 12.88 -7.90 -10.96
C SER A 39 11.69 -6.94 -11.06
N ILE A 40 10.93 -7.06 -12.14
CA ILE A 40 9.66 -6.34 -12.27
C ILE A 40 8.58 -7.11 -11.52
N VAL A 41 7.71 -6.39 -10.82
CA VAL A 41 6.48 -6.96 -10.27
C VAL A 41 5.26 -6.49 -11.05
N VAL A 42 4.31 -7.39 -11.29
CA VAL A 42 3.02 -7.11 -11.92
C VAL A 42 1.92 -7.30 -10.89
N GLN A 43 1.15 -6.24 -10.67
CA GLN A 43 0.23 -6.13 -9.56
C GLN A 43 -1.20 -5.84 -10.07
N PRO A 44 -1.98 -6.87 -10.43
CA PRO A 44 -3.38 -6.72 -10.76
C PRO A 44 -4.23 -6.43 -9.52
N SER A 45 -5.30 -5.65 -9.70
CA SER A 45 -6.28 -5.34 -8.68
C SER A 45 -7.65 -5.13 -9.27
N MET A 46 -8.69 -5.56 -8.57
CA MET A 46 -10.08 -5.26 -8.92
C MET A 46 -10.87 -4.92 -7.66
N THR A 47 -11.55 -3.78 -7.69
CA THR A 47 -12.47 -3.33 -6.64
C THR A 47 -13.88 -3.25 -7.19
N VAL A 48 -14.86 -3.71 -6.41
CA VAL A 48 -16.28 -3.41 -6.62
C VAL A 48 -16.82 -2.67 -5.40
N GLY A 49 -17.70 -1.69 -5.62
CA GLY A 49 -18.24 -0.84 -4.55
C GLY A 49 -19.74 -0.62 -4.68
N TYR A 50 -20.43 -0.51 -3.55
CA TYR A 50 -21.86 -0.15 -3.48
C TYR A 50 -22.23 0.38 -2.10
N LYS A 51 -22.84 1.58 -2.04
CA LYS A 51 -23.36 2.18 -0.79
C LYS A 51 -22.36 2.20 0.37
N GLY A 52 -21.13 2.62 0.09
CA GLY A 52 -20.04 2.67 1.06
C GLY A 52 -19.35 1.33 1.31
N PHE A 53 -19.94 0.19 0.94
CA PHE A 53 -19.26 -1.10 0.97
C PHE A 53 -18.34 -1.26 -0.23
N SER A 54 -17.20 -1.90 -0.03
CA SER A 54 -16.34 -2.34 -1.13
C SER A 54 -15.70 -3.69 -0.85
N ALA A 55 -15.42 -4.41 -1.93
CA ALA A 55 -14.62 -5.62 -1.93
C ALA A 55 -13.50 -5.45 -2.97
N ASN A 56 -12.26 -5.77 -2.59
CA ASN A 56 -11.10 -5.73 -3.46
C ASN A 56 -10.39 -7.08 -3.46
N VAL A 57 -9.93 -7.48 -4.64
CA VAL A 57 -8.91 -8.51 -4.81
C VAL A 57 -7.67 -7.86 -5.39
N TRP A 58 -6.52 -8.17 -4.82
CA TRP A 58 -5.22 -7.75 -5.31
C TRP A 58 -4.29 -8.96 -5.39
N GLY A 59 -3.28 -8.92 -6.25
CA GLY A 59 -2.23 -9.92 -6.24
C GLY A 59 -0.90 -9.37 -6.69
N ASN A 60 0.16 -10.13 -6.43
CA ASN A 60 1.51 -9.80 -6.84
C ASN A 60 2.17 -10.95 -7.58
N LEU A 61 2.69 -10.63 -8.77
CA LEU A 61 3.52 -11.52 -9.57
C LEU A 61 4.91 -10.90 -9.68
N ASP A 62 5.90 -11.57 -9.12
CA ASP A 62 7.31 -11.24 -9.29
C ASP A 62 7.86 -11.97 -10.54
N THR A 63 8.38 -11.22 -11.51
CA THR A 63 8.82 -11.79 -12.79
C THR A 63 10.08 -12.63 -12.69
N ASP A 64 10.90 -12.40 -11.67
CA ASP A 64 12.14 -13.14 -11.42
C ASP A 64 12.43 -13.11 -9.91
N PRO A 65 11.73 -13.93 -9.10
CA PRO A 65 11.85 -13.88 -7.65
C PRO A 65 13.29 -14.04 -7.18
N TYR A 66 13.79 -13.07 -6.42
CA TYR A 66 15.13 -13.10 -5.87
C TYR A 66 15.30 -14.24 -4.87
N THR A 67 16.38 -15.02 -5.00
CA THR A 67 16.72 -16.12 -4.10
C THR A 67 18.19 -16.06 -3.70
N ASN A 68 18.48 -16.08 -2.39
CA ASN A 68 19.86 -16.04 -1.87
C ASN A 68 20.65 -17.34 -2.16
N ASP A 69 19.94 -18.45 -2.35
CA ASP A 69 20.55 -19.78 -2.35
C ASP A 69 20.54 -20.45 -3.75
N GLY A 70 20.12 -19.72 -4.79
CA GLY A 70 19.97 -20.25 -6.15
C GLY A 70 18.90 -21.34 -6.29
N VAL A 71 18.06 -21.53 -5.27
CA VAL A 71 16.91 -22.43 -5.30
C VAL A 71 15.78 -21.69 -6.00
N ASN A 72 15.50 -22.09 -7.24
CA ASN A 72 14.46 -21.50 -8.05
C ASN A 72 13.08 -21.81 -7.42
N ASN A 73 12.47 -20.83 -6.75
CA ASN A 73 11.08 -20.94 -6.31
C ASN A 73 10.20 -20.91 -7.55
N SER A 74 9.46 -22.00 -7.78
CA SER A 74 8.71 -22.19 -9.02
C SER A 74 7.46 -21.32 -9.16
N ASN A 75 7.09 -20.57 -8.12
CA ASN A 75 5.89 -19.73 -8.14
C ASN A 75 6.25 -18.24 -8.13
N ASN A 76 6.03 -17.61 -9.28
CA ASN A 76 6.19 -16.17 -9.47
C ASN A 76 5.02 -15.39 -8.86
N TRP A 77 3.86 -16.02 -8.66
CA TRP A 77 2.71 -15.42 -8.00
C TRP A 77 2.81 -15.63 -6.49
N ASN A 78 3.22 -14.59 -5.76
CA ASN A 78 3.63 -14.73 -4.37
C ASN A 78 2.60 -14.27 -3.33
N GLU A 79 1.55 -13.55 -3.76
CA GLU A 79 0.56 -13.00 -2.84
C GLU A 79 -0.81 -12.76 -3.50
N THR A 80 -1.89 -12.98 -2.75
CA THR A 80 -3.25 -12.55 -3.09
C THR A 80 -3.97 -12.02 -1.87
N ASP A 81 -4.46 -10.80 -1.99
CA ASP A 81 -5.13 -10.11 -0.89
C ASP A 81 -6.62 -9.98 -1.19
N LEU A 82 -7.42 -10.20 -0.16
CA LEU A 82 -8.85 -9.92 -0.18
C LEU A 82 -9.17 -8.86 0.85
N THR A 83 -9.68 -7.71 0.41
CA THR A 83 -10.08 -6.63 1.29
C THR A 83 -11.59 -6.43 1.25
N LEU A 84 -12.22 -6.31 2.42
CA LEU A 84 -13.59 -5.84 2.60
C LEU A 84 -13.57 -4.54 3.39
N ALA A 85 -14.29 -3.52 2.94
CA ALA A 85 -14.33 -2.24 3.63
C ALA A 85 -15.72 -1.59 3.63
N TYR A 86 -15.93 -0.70 4.59
CA TYR A 86 -17.08 0.19 4.67
C TYR A 86 -16.61 1.62 4.93
N ALA A 87 -17.00 2.54 4.07
CA ALA A 87 -16.66 3.95 4.16
C ALA A 87 -17.90 4.84 4.31
N TRP A 88 -17.77 5.89 5.10
CA TRP A 88 -18.81 6.91 5.30
C TRP A 88 -18.19 8.27 5.59
N GLU A 89 -18.97 9.33 5.46
CA GLU A 89 -18.52 10.69 5.74
C GLU A 89 -19.30 11.30 6.91
N MET A 90 -18.62 12.05 7.78
CA MET A 90 -19.24 12.87 8.81
C MET A 90 -18.64 14.28 8.77
N GLY A 91 -19.37 15.21 8.17
CA GLY A 91 -18.87 16.58 7.96
C GLY A 91 -17.61 16.57 7.08
N PRO A 92 -16.50 17.19 7.49
CA PRO A 92 -15.29 17.24 6.68
C PRO A 92 -14.42 15.98 6.78
N VAL A 93 -14.82 14.97 7.55
CA VAL A 93 -14.02 13.77 7.79
C VAL A 93 -14.64 12.57 7.09
N ALA A 94 -13.86 11.92 6.23
CA ALA A 94 -14.16 10.63 5.65
C ALA A 94 -13.57 9.53 6.54
N PHE A 95 -14.39 8.54 6.89
CA PHE A 95 -13.99 7.39 7.69
C PHE A 95 -14.06 6.12 6.85
N SER A 96 -13.21 5.16 7.18
CA SER A 96 -13.28 3.80 6.64
C SER A 96 -12.93 2.79 7.72
N VAL A 97 -13.54 1.62 7.66
CA VAL A 97 -13.11 0.43 8.41
C VAL A 97 -13.08 -0.75 7.46
N GLY A 98 -12.23 -1.72 7.73
CA GLY A 98 -12.17 -2.90 6.90
C GLY A 98 -11.39 -4.04 7.50
N TYR A 99 -11.34 -5.10 6.70
CA TYR A 99 -10.66 -6.36 6.96
C TYR A 99 -9.89 -6.78 5.72
N ILE A 100 -8.70 -7.33 5.92
CA ILE A 100 -7.80 -7.82 4.88
C ILE A 100 -7.41 -9.26 5.23
N TYR A 101 -7.50 -10.15 4.26
CA TYR A 101 -6.89 -11.48 4.29
C TYR A 101 -5.74 -11.51 3.30
N TYR A 102 -4.58 -11.96 3.77
CA TYR A 102 -3.34 -12.12 3.00
C TYR A 102 -3.13 -13.61 2.73
N ALA A 103 -3.19 -14.01 1.46
CA ALA A 103 -2.83 -15.35 1.02
C ALA A 103 -1.39 -15.34 0.48
N LEU A 104 -0.44 -15.87 1.25
CA LEU A 104 1.00 -15.77 0.97
C LEU A 104 1.54 -17.13 0.49
N ASP A 105 2.38 -17.13 -0.55
CA ASP A 105 2.96 -18.38 -1.09
C ASP A 105 4.21 -18.84 -0.35
N ALA A 106 5.03 -17.89 0.11
CA ALA A 106 6.33 -18.15 0.75
C ALA A 106 6.37 -17.74 2.24
N ALA A 107 5.21 -17.42 2.79
CA ALA A 107 5.01 -17.05 4.18
C ALA A 107 3.65 -17.57 4.63
N GLU A 108 3.37 -17.46 5.92
CA GLU A 108 2.10 -17.89 6.46
C GLU A 108 1.05 -16.80 6.25
N ASP A 109 -0.15 -17.21 5.82
CA ASP A 109 -1.28 -16.31 5.60
C ASP A 109 -1.56 -15.45 6.83
N SER A 110 -2.02 -14.21 6.65
CA SER A 110 -2.35 -13.34 7.78
C SER A 110 -3.65 -12.59 7.59
N GLN A 111 -4.12 -11.95 8.67
CA GLN A 111 -5.40 -11.26 8.72
C GLN A 111 -5.32 -9.98 9.53
N GLU A 112 -5.86 -8.91 8.96
CA GLU A 112 -5.73 -7.57 9.51
C GLU A 112 -7.04 -6.81 9.47
N PHE A 113 -7.35 -6.09 10.55
CA PHE A 113 -8.40 -5.07 10.58
C PHE A 113 -7.79 -3.69 10.44
N PHE A 114 -8.50 -2.78 9.80
CA PHE A 114 -8.09 -1.38 9.73
C PHE A 114 -9.22 -0.40 10.00
N ALA A 115 -8.84 0.79 10.46
CA ALA A 115 -9.71 1.96 10.54
C ALA A 115 -8.93 3.20 10.07
N SER A 116 -9.59 4.08 9.32
CA SER A 116 -9.00 5.33 8.85
C SER A 116 -9.92 6.53 9.04
N ALA A 117 -9.28 7.69 9.16
CA ALA A 117 -9.94 9.00 9.15
C ALA A 117 -9.13 9.97 8.28
N ALA A 118 -9.77 10.54 7.26
CA ALA A 118 -9.18 11.50 6.33
C ALA A 118 -9.93 12.83 6.40
N LEU A 119 -9.20 13.92 6.62
CA LEU A 119 -9.79 15.25 6.68
C LEU A 119 -9.78 15.92 5.30
N ASN A 120 -10.94 16.36 4.82
CA ASN A 120 -11.07 17.05 3.54
C ASN A 120 -10.54 18.50 3.62
N THR A 121 -9.22 18.63 3.51
CA THR A 121 -8.47 19.89 3.44
C THR A 121 -7.46 19.81 2.31
N LEU A 122 -6.74 20.91 2.05
CA LEU A 122 -5.73 20.99 0.99
C LEU A 122 -4.79 19.78 0.98
N LEU A 123 -4.22 19.42 2.13
CA LEU A 123 -3.23 18.34 2.26
C LEU A 123 -3.83 16.98 2.61
N LYS A 124 -5.17 16.87 2.69
CA LYS A 124 -5.89 15.62 2.99
C LYS A 124 -5.21 14.75 4.07
N PRO A 125 -4.91 15.27 5.28
CA PRO A 125 -4.23 14.49 6.30
C PRO A 125 -5.08 13.27 6.64
N THR A 126 -4.44 12.10 6.62
CA THR A 126 -5.09 10.80 6.76
C THR A 126 -4.36 9.99 7.81
N LEU A 127 -5.08 9.59 8.85
CA LEU A 127 -4.61 8.65 9.86
C LEU A 127 -5.24 7.28 9.55
N THR A 128 -4.42 6.24 9.48
CA THR A 128 -4.90 4.86 9.38
C THR A 128 -4.23 4.02 10.44
N VAL A 129 -5.01 3.18 11.12
CA VAL A 129 -4.53 2.20 12.10
C VAL A 129 -4.89 0.82 11.59
N TYR A 130 -3.91 -0.06 11.60
CA TYR A 130 -4.00 -1.44 11.20
C TYR A 130 -3.67 -2.33 12.39
N ARG A 131 -4.39 -3.44 12.51
CA ARG A 131 -4.24 -4.44 13.56
C ARG A 131 -4.21 -5.83 12.94
N ASP A 132 -3.02 -6.39 12.83
CA ASP A 132 -2.85 -7.80 12.46
C ASP A 132 -3.16 -8.68 13.68
N THR A 133 -3.91 -9.75 13.45
CA THR A 133 -4.42 -10.64 14.50
C THR A 133 -4.00 -12.10 14.33
N ASP A 134 -3.17 -12.41 13.34
CA ASP A 134 -2.85 -13.79 12.96
C ASP A 134 -1.34 -14.06 12.99
N PHE A 135 -0.65 -14.16 11.86
CA PHE A 135 0.76 -14.57 11.80
C PHE A 135 1.75 -13.44 12.06
N TYR A 136 1.35 -12.17 11.89
CA TYR A 136 2.20 -11.01 12.17
C TYR A 136 1.57 -10.06 13.22
N PRO A 137 1.14 -10.57 14.40
CA PRO A 137 0.33 -9.82 15.34
C PRO A 137 1.05 -8.55 15.81
N GLY A 138 0.37 -7.43 15.63
CA GLY A 138 0.95 -6.13 15.90
C GLY A 138 0.03 -5.00 15.45
N TRP A 139 0.56 -3.80 15.53
CA TRP A 139 -0.08 -2.57 15.09
C TRP A 139 0.80 -1.87 14.09
N TYR A 140 0.20 -1.43 13.00
CA TYR A 140 0.84 -0.51 12.05
C TYR A 140 -0.02 0.73 11.93
N THR A 141 0.53 1.91 12.21
CA THR A 141 -0.21 3.18 12.17
C THR A 141 0.48 4.11 11.22
N THR A 142 -0.29 4.78 10.36
CA THR A 142 0.24 5.72 9.37
C THR A 142 -0.42 7.08 9.51
N LEU A 143 0.37 8.15 9.38
CA LEU A 143 -0.11 9.51 9.17
C LEU A 143 0.46 10.02 7.85
N GLY A 144 -0.44 10.29 6.90
CA GLY A 144 -0.08 10.75 5.57
C GLY A 144 -0.72 12.08 5.22
N VAL A 145 -0.09 12.80 4.29
CA VAL A 145 -0.62 13.99 3.62
C VAL A 145 -0.46 13.83 2.12
N SER A 146 -1.38 14.40 1.35
CA SER A 146 -1.32 14.37 -0.12
C SER A 146 -1.96 15.61 -0.75
N HIS A 147 -1.48 15.99 -1.93
CA HIS A 147 -2.09 17.04 -2.73
C HIS A 147 -1.92 16.76 -4.23
N SER A 148 -2.96 17.10 -5.00
CA SER A 148 -2.97 16.96 -6.46
C SER A 148 -2.94 18.32 -7.10
N PHE A 149 -1.86 18.61 -7.84
CA PHE A 149 -1.69 19.86 -8.57
C PHE A 149 -2.15 19.68 -10.02
N PRO A 150 -3.00 20.56 -10.56
CA PRO A 150 -3.32 20.52 -11.98
C PRO A 150 -2.06 20.85 -12.81
N VAL A 151 -1.82 20.05 -13.86
CA VAL A 151 -0.70 20.26 -14.79
C VAL A 151 -1.20 20.78 -16.13
N GLN A 152 -2.02 20.00 -16.83
CA GLN A 152 -2.60 20.37 -18.12
C GLN A 152 -3.86 19.56 -18.42
N GLY A 153 -4.96 20.23 -18.77
CA GLY A 153 -6.25 19.56 -18.96
C GLY A 153 -6.65 18.82 -17.69
N ASP A 154 -7.01 17.55 -17.81
CA ASP A 154 -7.36 16.68 -16.69
C ASP A 154 -6.15 15.95 -16.07
N ILE A 155 -4.93 16.29 -16.49
CA ILE A 155 -3.70 15.69 -15.95
C ILE A 155 -3.34 16.36 -14.61
N THR A 156 -3.10 15.55 -13.59
CA THR A 156 -2.65 16.00 -12.26
C THR A 156 -1.30 15.43 -11.88
N LEU A 157 -0.50 16.24 -11.18
CA LEU A 157 0.69 15.82 -10.45
C LEU A 157 0.28 15.58 -9.00
N ASP A 158 0.35 14.32 -8.57
CA ASP A 158 -0.07 13.88 -7.25
C ASP A 158 1.17 13.69 -6.38
N LEU A 159 1.26 14.46 -5.29
CA LEU A 159 2.35 14.36 -4.32
C LEU A 159 1.82 13.82 -3.00
N GLY A 160 2.60 12.97 -2.33
CA GLY A 160 2.25 12.42 -1.04
C GLY A 160 3.47 12.22 -0.14
N ALA A 161 3.26 12.36 1.16
CA ALA A 161 4.23 12.03 2.20
C ALA A 161 3.53 11.26 3.32
N GLN A 162 4.22 10.30 3.93
CA GLN A 162 3.69 9.47 5.01
C GLN A 162 4.80 9.18 6.03
N ALA A 163 4.41 9.09 7.30
CA ALA A 163 5.21 8.49 8.36
C ALA A 163 4.41 7.39 9.05
N SER A 164 5.09 6.39 9.59
CA SER A 164 4.44 5.27 10.27
C SER A 164 5.04 4.94 11.63
N TYR A 165 4.28 4.18 12.42
CA TYR A 165 4.71 3.55 13.66
C TYR A 165 4.31 2.08 13.60
N LEU A 166 5.26 1.18 13.88
CA LEU A 166 5.05 -0.26 13.92
C LEU A 166 5.31 -0.76 15.35
N ALA A 167 4.37 -1.52 15.90
CA ALA A 167 4.48 -2.12 17.23
C ALA A 167 4.09 -3.60 17.17
N ALA A 168 5.06 -4.48 17.37
CA ALA A 168 4.83 -5.91 17.45
C ALA A 168 4.22 -6.31 18.80
N ASP A 169 3.34 -7.30 18.77
CA ASP A 169 2.88 -7.94 20.01
C ASP A 169 3.99 -8.81 20.62
N GLU A 170 4.78 -9.45 19.76
CA GLU A 170 5.78 -10.45 20.11
C GLU A 170 7.09 -10.20 19.35
N ALA A 171 8.23 -10.48 19.98
CA ALA A 171 9.53 -10.34 19.32
C ALA A 171 9.75 -11.36 18.19
N ALA A 172 8.96 -12.44 18.15
CA ALA A 172 9.07 -13.47 17.11
C ALA A 172 8.66 -12.95 15.72
N THR A 173 7.86 -11.89 15.64
CA THR A 173 7.37 -11.32 14.37
C THR A 173 8.26 -10.18 13.92
N TYR A 174 8.50 -9.22 14.82
CA TYR A 174 9.47 -8.15 14.64
C TYR A 174 10.23 -7.92 15.95
N ALA A 175 11.55 -7.99 15.89
CA ALA A 175 12.44 -7.76 17.01
C ALA A 175 13.33 -6.54 16.77
N GLU A 176 13.70 -5.86 17.86
CA GLU A 176 14.80 -4.90 17.86
C GLU A 176 16.15 -5.64 17.89
N ALA A 177 17.25 -4.92 17.65
CA ALA A 177 18.60 -5.50 17.65
C ALA A 177 19.00 -6.15 18.98
N ASP A 178 18.39 -5.73 20.10
CA ASP A 178 18.60 -6.33 21.43
C ASP A 178 17.74 -7.57 21.70
N GLY A 179 16.89 -7.97 20.74
CA GLY A 179 15.98 -9.12 20.82
C GLY A 179 14.67 -8.84 21.56
N SER A 180 14.44 -7.61 22.01
CA SER A 180 13.13 -7.20 22.52
C SER A 180 12.12 -7.02 21.38
N LYS A 181 10.83 -6.93 21.72
CA LYS A 181 9.78 -6.75 20.72
C LYS A 181 9.87 -5.35 20.10
N TYR A 182 9.72 -5.27 18.78
CA TYR A 182 9.82 -4.01 18.06
C TYR A 182 8.67 -3.05 18.39
N SER A 183 8.97 -1.78 18.72
CA SER A 183 7.95 -0.74 18.87
C SER A 183 8.51 0.66 18.58
N ASN A 184 8.56 1.08 17.32
CA ASN A 184 9.15 2.36 16.95
C ASN A 184 8.52 3.03 15.72
N PHE A 185 8.87 4.30 15.48
CA PHE A 185 8.65 4.95 14.19
C PHE A 185 9.40 4.17 13.12
N HIS A 186 8.67 3.70 12.12
CA HIS A 186 9.13 2.65 11.24
C HIS A 186 9.58 3.20 9.88
N ASP A 187 8.65 3.40 8.96
CA ASP A 187 8.94 3.82 7.59
C ASP A 187 8.34 5.18 7.24
N GLY A 188 9.13 5.98 6.53
CA GLY A 188 8.73 7.23 5.90
C GLY A 188 8.63 7.02 4.40
N ILE A 189 7.59 7.56 3.76
CA ILE A 189 7.38 7.44 2.32
C ILE A 189 7.20 8.82 1.72
N LEU A 190 7.96 9.13 0.67
CA LEU A 190 7.68 10.22 -0.28
C LEU A 190 7.21 9.62 -1.60
N SER A 191 6.18 10.20 -2.20
CA SER A 191 5.62 9.69 -3.45
C SER A 191 5.21 10.79 -4.40
N MET A 192 5.35 10.49 -5.69
CA MET A 192 4.93 11.32 -6.80
C MET A 192 4.28 10.45 -7.85
N GLY A 193 3.15 10.88 -8.40
CA GLY A 193 2.47 10.24 -9.52
C GLY A 193 1.95 11.28 -10.52
N LEU A 194 1.79 10.88 -11.77
CA LEU A 194 1.11 11.71 -12.77
C LEU A 194 -0.16 10.99 -13.21
N THR A 195 -1.32 11.50 -12.86
CA THR A 195 -2.59 10.93 -13.31
C THR A 195 -2.90 11.45 -14.70
N VAL A 196 -2.89 10.57 -15.70
CA VAL A 196 -3.15 10.91 -17.11
C VAL A 196 -4.42 10.22 -17.60
N PRO A 197 -5.57 10.90 -17.61
CA PRO A 197 -6.79 10.37 -18.22
C PRO A 197 -6.58 10.19 -19.72
N VAL A 198 -6.80 8.97 -20.23
CA VAL A 198 -6.71 8.65 -21.66
C VAL A 198 -8.08 8.82 -22.32
N ASN A 199 -9.13 8.40 -21.62
CA ASN A 199 -10.53 8.60 -21.99
C ASN A 199 -11.40 8.44 -20.73
N LYS A 200 -12.73 8.43 -20.89
CA LYS A 200 -13.67 8.30 -19.76
C LYS A 200 -13.56 7.02 -18.93
N TYR A 201 -12.87 5.99 -19.43
CA TYR A 201 -12.71 4.71 -18.74
C TYR A 201 -11.28 4.47 -18.28
N PHE A 202 -10.30 4.87 -19.08
CA PHE A 202 -8.91 4.50 -18.88
C PHE A 202 -8.04 5.67 -18.41
N THR A 203 -7.22 5.39 -17.40
CA THR A 203 -6.21 6.30 -16.85
C THR A 203 -4.86 5.60 -16.79
N VAL A 204 -3.80 6.31 -17.15
CA VAL A 204 -2.41 5.83 -17.03
C VAL A 204 -1.72 6.64 -15.93
N ILE A 205 -1.00 5.96 -15.05
CA ILE A 205 -0.39 6.56 -13.85
C ILE A 205 1.07 6.08 -13.72
N PRO A 206 2.05 6.78 -14.30
CA PRO A 206 3.44 6.63 -13.89
C PRO A 206 3.61 7.13 -12.44
N LYS A 207 4.38 6.38 -11.65
CA LYS A 207 4.60 6.64 -10.23
C LYS A 207 6.07 6.44 -9.85
N LEU A 208 6.55 7.25 -8.92
CA LEU A 208 7.82 7.09 -8.23
C LEU A 208 7.58 7.21 -6.72
N SER A 209 8.32 6.45 -5.91
CA SER A 209 8.27 6.47 -4.46
C SER A 209 9.66 6.26 -3.88
N TYR A 210 9.88 6.85 -2.72
CA TYR A 210 11.06 6.68 -1.90
C TYR A 210 10.63 6.32 -0.49
N THR A 211 11.10 5.18 0.01
CA THR A 211 10.83 4.69 1.37
C THR A 211 12.13 4.64 2.15
N PHE A 212 12.14 5.09 3.40
CA PHE A 212 13.32 5.19 4.24
C PHE A 212 12.98 5.00 5.73
N PRO A 213 13.93 4.60 6.59
CA PRO A 213 13.66 4.37 7.99
C PRO A 213 13.50 5.69 8.76
N LEU A 214 12.60 5.71 9.75
CA LEU A 214 12.36 6.88 10.62
C LEU A 214 13.10 6.83 11.95
N SER A 215 13.72 5.70 12.27
CA SER A 215 14.51 5.46 13.49
C SER A 215 15.69 4.54 13.20
N SER A 216 16.68 4.50 14.10
CA SER A 216 17.79 3.54 14.02
C SER A 216 17.30 2.09 14.06
N ASP A 217 16.27 1.83 14.88
CA ASP A 217 15.74 0.48 15.02
C ASP A 217 14.98 0.07 13.75
N ALA A 218 14.32 1.03 13.08
CA ALA A 218 13.76 0.80 11.75
C ALA A 218 14.84 0.54 10.70
N GLU A 219 15.95 1.29 10.73
CA GLU A 219 17.10 1.08 9.86
C GLU A 219 17.61 -0.36 9.98
N ASP A 220 17.86 -0.81 11.22
CA ASP A 220 18.34 -2.16 11.49
C ASP A 220 17.32 -3.24 11.08
N LEU A 221 16.04 -3.03 11.38
CA LEU A 221 14.97 -3.98 11.03
C LEU A 221 14.76 -4.07 9.52
N MET A 222 14.72 -2.94 8.81
CA MET A 222 14.57 -2.90 7.35
C MET A 222 15.79 -3.50 6.66
N ARG A 223 17.00 -3.13 7.09
CA ARG A 223 18.26 -3.68 6.56
C ARG A 223 18.34 -5.19 6.73
N SER A 224 18.08 -5.69 7.94
CA SER A 224 18.17 -7.13 8.22
C SER A 224 17.08 -7.94 7.50
N SER A 225 15.96 -7.31 7.16
CA SER A 225 14.84 -7.92 6.43
C SER A 225 14.93 -7.73 4.92
N SER A 226 15.89 -6.96 4.41
CA SER A 226 16.08 -6.80 2.97
C SER A 226 16.54 -8.11 2.33
N LYS A 227 16.30 -8.27 1.03
CA LYS A 227 16.57 -9.53 0.33
C LYS A 227 18.04 -9.92 0.37
N ASP A 228 18.94 -8.95 0.35
CA ASP A 228 20.39 -9.15 0.47
C ASP A 228 20.96 -8.83 1.87
N GLY A 229 20.11 -8.40 2.80
CA GLY A 229 20.48 -8.03 4.17
C GLY A 229 21.29 -6.74 4.30
N ASN A 230 21.34 -5.87 3.29
CA ASN A 230 22.20 -4.68 3.28
C ASN A 230 21.48 -3.36 2.95
N ASP A 231 20.21 -3.40 2.55
CA ASP A 231 19.47 -2.22 2.09
C ASP A 231 18.37 -1.82 3.09
N ASP A 232 18.29 -0.55 3.46
CA ASP A 232 17.30 -0.01 4.40
C ASP A 232 16.42 1.08 3.79
N ASP A 233 16.71 1.54 2.58
CA ASP A 233 15.91 2.52 1.86
C ASP A 233 15.76 2.15 0.38
N PHE A 234 14.62 2.54 -0.20
CA PHE A 234 14.21 2.02 -1.51
C PHE A 234 13.61 3.12 -2.38
N ILE A 235 14.16 3.28 -3.59
CA ILE A 235 13.53 4.04 -4.67
C ILE A 235 12.90 3.05 -5.64
N TYR A 236 11.60 3.20 -5.86
CA TYR A 236 10.82 2.28 -6.68
C TYR A 236 9.71 3.01 -7.40
N GLY A 237 9.36 2.51 -8.57
CA GLY A 237 8.40 3.18 -9.44
C GLY A 237 7.91 2.28 -10.55
N GLY A 238 7.03 2.80 -11.38
CA GLY A 238 6.39 2.01 -12.41
C GLY A 238 5.23 2.72 -13.05
N VAL A 239 4.44 1.96 -13.81
CA VAL A 239 3.25 2.47 -14.50
C VAL A 239 2.06 1.60 -14.16
N SER A 240 0.95 2.23 -13.82
CA SER A 240 -0.35 1.57 -13.69
C SER A 240 -1.30 2.00 -14.79
N VAL A 241 -2.12 1.07 -15.25
CA VAL A 241 -3.29 1.35 -16.09
C VAL A 241 -4.52 0.98 -15.30
N SER A 242 -5.45 1.93 -15.18
CA SER A 242 -6.70 1.75 -14.46
C SER A 242 -7.89 1.92 -15.41
N MET A 243 -8.90 1.07 -15.24
CA MET A 243 -10.19 1.13 -15.91
C MET A 243 -11.29 1.28 -14.84
N SER A 244 -12.13 2.32 -14.95
CA SER A 244 -13.24 2.56 -14.00
C SER A 244 -14.59 2.66 -14.71
N PHE A 245 -15.65 2.15 -14.09
CA PHE A 245 -17.04 2.29 -14.55
C PHE A 245 -18.05 2.35 -13.39
#